data_AF-A0A060ZDZ2-F1
#
_entry.id   AF-A0A060ZDZ2-F1
#
_cell.length_a   1.000
_cell.length_b   1.000
_cell.length_c   1.000
_cell.angle_alpha   90.00
_cell.angle_beta   90.00
_cell.angle_gamma   90.00
#
_symmetry.space_group_name_H-M   'P 1'
#
loop_
_entity.id
_entity.type
_entity.pdbx_description
1 polymer ?
#
loop_
_entity_poly.entity_id
_entity_poly.type
_entity_poly.pdbx_seq_one_letter_code
_entity_poly.pdbx_strand_id
1 'polypeptide(L)'
;MGTRTVQAAAVFAITLLLTGCSTSGDARDKSTPSGTPAAAEKAEVTRACVDAIADRAAAHKGGAVRSHPVPAPCARLSDADYLDAYMKGLEQAHRAAKKTSQGAADKAADGGGS
;
A
#
# COMPACT_ATOMS: atom_id res chain seq x y z
N MET A 1 27.21 -25.81 -20.38
CA MET A 1 28.27 -25.71 -19.35
C MET A 1 28.90 -24.33 -19.44
N GLY A 2 29.01 -23.61 -18.32
CA GLY A 2 29.76 -22.35 -18.26
C GLY A 2 29.12 -21.28 -17.38
N THR A 3 29.00 -21.55 -16.08
CA THR A 3 28.81 -20.54 -15.02
C THR A 3 29.99 -19.58 -14.98
N ARG A 4 29.78 -18.27 -14.82
CA ARG A 4 30.69 -17.35 -14.08
C ARG A 4 29.95 -16.15 -13.49
N THR A 5 29.71 -16.27 -12.19
CA THR A 5 29.54 -15.20 -11.19
C THR A 5 30.78 -14.29 -11.12
N VAL A 6 30.63 -12.96 -11.12
CA VAL A 6 31.55 -12.05 -10.41
C VAL A 6 30.78 -10.81 -9.92
N GLN A 7 30.85 -10.57 -8.62
CA GLN A 7 30.36 -9.40 -7.89
C GLN A 7 31.19 -8.14 -8.25
N ALA A 8 30.56 -6.96 -8.20
CA ALA A 8 31.28 -5.73 -7.92
C ALA A 8 30.41 -4.81 -7.06
N ALA A 9 30.80 -4.72 -5.79
CA ALA A 9 30.27 -3.78 -4.82
C ALA A 9 30.64 -2.34 -5.21
N ALA A 10 29.71 -1.40 -5.05
CA ALA A 10 30.03 0.01 -4.95
C ALA A 10 29.29 0.58 -3.74
N VAL A 11 30.07 0.81 -2.69
CA VAL A 11 29.69 1.47 -1.45
C VAL A 11 29.46 2.95 -1.76
N PHE A 12 28.25 3.45 -1.55
CA PHE A 12 28.02 4.87 -1.34
C PHE A 12 27.26 5.05 -0.03
N ALA A 13 28.05 5.16 1.05
CA ALA A 13 27.60 5.70 2.31
C ALA A 13 27.35 7.20 2.12
N ILE A 14 26.08 7.61 2.13
CA ILE A 14 25.68 9.00 2.32
C ILE A 14 24.81 9.04 3.57
N THR A 15 25.48 9.08 4.72
CA THR A 15 24.90 9.52 5.99
C THR A 15 24.67 11.03 5.91
N LEU A 16 23.44 11.43 5.57
CA LEU A 16 22.94 12.77 5.86
C LEU A 16 21.84 12.65 6.90
N LEU A 17 22.29 12.63 8.15
CA LEU A 17 21.51 12.96 9.33
C LEU A 17 21.13 14.44 9.26
N LEU A 18 19.87 14.73 8.99
CA LEU A 18 19.22 16.00 9.36
C LEU A 18 17.87 15.70 10.01
N THR A 19 17.97 15.31 11.27
CA THR A 19 17.20 15.87 12.41
C THR A 19 15.77 16.32 12.10
N GLY A 20 14.83 15.37 12.14
CA GLY A 20 13.46 15.67 12.52
C GLY A 20 13.39 15.84 14.03
N CYS A 21 13.46 17.08 14.49
CA CYS A 21 13.09 17.42 15.87
C CYS A 21 11.56 17.42 15.95
N SER A 22 11.00 16.42 16.61
CA SER A 22 9.75 16.59 17.33
C SER A 22 9.78 15.70 18.56
N THR A 23 9.99 16.38 19.68
CA THR A 23 9.57 16.13 21.06
C THR A 23 9.21 14.69 21.47
N SER A 24 9.86 14.30 22.57
CA SER A 24 9.82 13.03 23.29
C SER A 24 8.45 12.39 23.52
N GLY A 25 8.46 11.07 23.36
CA GLY A 25 7.46 10.12 23.85
C GLY A 25 8.03 8.71 23.73
N ASP A 26 8.90 8.36 24.67
CA ASP A 26 9.56 7.06 24.79
C ASP A 26 8.53 5.93 24.98
N ALA A 27 8.40 5.04 24.00
CA ALA A 27 8.10 3.62 24.22
C ALA A 27 8.14 2.83 22.90
N ARG A 28 9.20 2.05 22.78
CA ARG A 28 9.36 0.86 21.94
C ARG A 28 9.61 1.15 20.46
N ASP A 29 10.90 1.08 20.14
CA ASP A 29 11.44 0.54 18.91
C ASP A 29 10.69 -0.75 18.55
N LYS A 30 9.53 -0.62 17.89
CA LYS A 30 9.07 -1.64 16.97
C LYS A 30 9.96 -1.43 15.77
N SER A 31 11.09 -2.13 15.74
CA SER A 31 11.96 -2.21 14.59
C SER A 31 11.05 -2.53 13.41
N THR A 32 10.72 -1.49 12.63
CA THR A 32 9.96 -1.70 11.39
C THR A 32 10.93 -2.51 10.56
N PRO A 33 10.62 -3.77 10.20
CA PRO A 33 11.62 -4.61 9.59
C PRO A 33 12.01 -3.97 8.25
N SER A 34 13.21 -3.43 8.20
CA SER A 34 13.74 -2.77 7.00
C SER A 34 14.21 -3.88 6.06
N GLY A 35 13.30 -4.34 5.20
CA GLY A 35 13.58 -5.39 4.23
C GLY A 35 12.32 -6.05 3.69
N THR A 36 12.48 -6.65 2.50
CA THR A 36 11.43 -7.45 1.84
C THR A 36 10.85 -8.46 2.84
N PRO A 37 9.52 -8.59 2.93
CA PRO A 37 8.89 -9.54 3.85
C PRO A 37 9.33 -10.97 3.53
N ALA A 38 9.46 -11.78 4.60
CA ALA A 38 9.67 -13.21 4.42
C ALA A 38 8.52 -13.81 3.60
N ALA A 39 8.79 -14.89 2.86
CA ALA A 39 7.77 -15.53 2.02
C ALA A 39 6.48 -15.89 2.79
N ALA A 40 6.63 -16.29 4.06
CA ALA A 40 5.52 -16.59 4.96
C ALA A 40 4.66 -15.36 5.32
N GLU A 41 5.26 -14.16 5.38
CA GLU A 41 4.60 -12.91 5.73
C GLU A 41 4.09 -12.13 4.50
N LYS A 42 4.63 -12.44 3.30
CA LYS A 42 4.38 -11.70 2.07
C LYS A 42 2.88 -11.54 1.78
N ALA A 43 2.11 -12.62 1.92
CA ALA A 43 0.67 -12.58 1.64
C ALA A 43 -0.08 -11.60 2.55
N GLU A 44 0.30 -11.52 3.82
CA GLU A 44 -0.32 -10.61 4.79
C GLU A 44 0.07 -9.15 4.51
N VAL A 45 1.36 -8.90 4.24
CA VAL A 45 1.86 -7.57 3.87
C VAL A 45 1.21 -7.07 2.57
N THR A 46 1.07 -7.93 1.56
CA THR A 46 0.39 -7.58 0.31
C THR A 46 -1.08 -7.24 0.54
N ARG A 47 -1.81 -8.01 1.37
CA ARG A 47 -3.21 -7.68 1.71
C ARG A 47 -3.32 -6.34 2.41
N ALA A 48 -2.50 -6.10 3.43
CA ALA A 48 -2.48 -4.81 4.14
C ALA A 48 -2.14 -3.63 3.22
N CYS A 49 -1.29 -3.84 2.22
CA CYS A 49 -0.99 -2.84 1.20
C CYS A 49 -2.20 -2.58 0.27
N VAL A 50 -2.86 -3.63 -0.21
CA VAL A 50 -4.09 -3.53 -1.04
C VAL A 50 -5.16 -2.74 -0.30
N ASP A 51 -5.43 -3.06 0.96
CA ASP A 51 -6.45 -2.39 1.77
C ASP A 51 -6.11 -0.92 1.99
N ALA A 52 -4.85 -0.60 2.32
CA ALA A 52 -4.41 0.80 2.49
C ALA A 52 -4.58 1.64 1.20
N ILE A 53 -4.42 1.02 0.03
CA ILE A 53 -4.62 1.69 -1.26
C ILE A 53 -6.11 1.81 -1.57
N ALA A 54 -6.92 0.80 -1.27
CA ALA A 54 -8.37 0.84 -1.42
C ALA A 54 -8.99 1.94 -0.54
N ASP A 55 -8.55 2.06 0.71
CA ASP A 55 -8.99 3.10 1.64
C ASP A 55 -8.64 4.50 1.12
N ARG A 56 -7.40 4.67 0.62
CA ARG A 56 -6.98 5.91 -0.02
C ARG A 56 -7.85 6.24 -1.24
N ALA A 57 -8.12 5.26 -2.09
CA ALA A 57 -8.97 5.43 -3.27
C ALA A 57 -10.41 5.80 -2.89
N ALA A 58 -10.97 5.18 -1.84
CA ALA A 58 -12.28 5.50 -1.32
C ALA A 58 -12.36 6.94 -0.79
N ALA A 59 -11.32 7.40 -0.07
CA ALA A 59 -11.22 8.77 0.41
C ALA A 59 -11.21 9.80 -0.74
N HIS A 60 -10.71 9.41 -1.91
CA HIS A 60 -10.71 10.24 -3.13
C HIS A 60 -11.89 9.97 -4.07
N LYS A 61 -12.97 9.32 -3.59
CA LYS A 61 -14.19 9.03 -4.37
C LYS A 61 -13.93 8.22 -5.64
N GLY A 62 -12.92 7.34 -5.62
CA GLY A 62 -12.51 6.56 -6.79
C GLY A 62 -11.78 7.39 -7.87
N GLY A 63 -11.38 8.62 -7.55
CA GLY A 63 -10.56 9.47 -8.42
C GLY A 63 -9.08 9.06 -8.44
N ALA A 64 -8.27 9.85 -9.14
CA ALA A 64 -6.84 9.58 -9.31
C ALA A 64 -6.11 9.55 -7.96
N VAL A 65 -5.66 8.36 -7.55
CA VAL A 65 -4.85 8.15 -6.36
C VAL A 65 -3.39 8.42 -6.70
N ARG A 66 -2.68 9.12 -5.81
CA ARG A 66 -1.23 9.28 -5.98
C ARG A 66 -0.51 8.03 -5.48
N SER A 67 0.46 7.56 -6.27
CA SER A 67 1.39 6.50 -5.89
C SER A 67 2.34 6.90 -4.76
N HIS A 68 2.48 8.19 -4.48
CA HIS A 68 3.26 8.71 -3.36
C HIS A 68 2.42 9.62 -2.45
N PRO A 69 2.66 9.58 -1.12
CA PRO A 69 3.65 8.73 -0.43
C PRO A 69 3.22 7.25 -0.40
N VAL A 70 4.19 6.34 -0.45
CA VAL A 70 3.93 4.88 -0.39
C VAL A 70 3.33 4.57 0.99
N PRO A 71 2.18 3.86 1.08
CA PRO A 71 1.63 3.46 2.36
C PRO A 71 2.63 2.61 3.15
N ALA A 72 2.69 2.79 4.48
CA ALA A 72 3.59 2.03 5.36
C ALA A 72 3.59 0.50 5.13
N PRO A 73 2.44 -0.19 4.97
CA PRO A 73 2.45 -1.63 4.69
C PRO A 73 3.05 -1.98 3.32
N CYS A 74 2.98 -1.06 2.36
CA CYS A 74 3.55 -1.24 1.03
C CYS A 74 5.07 -1.00 0.97
N ALA A 75 5.64 -0.30 1.97
CA ALA A 75 7.05 0.11 1.95
C ALA A 75 8.04 -1.06 1.96
N ARG A 76 7.59 -2.25 2.39
CA ARG A 76 8.39 -3.48 2.40
C ARG A 76 8.23 -4.30 1.12
N LEU A 77 7.27 -3.99 0.26
CA LEU A 77 7.06 -4.75 -0.98
C LEU A 77 8.11 -4.39 -2.03
N SER A 78 8.39 -5.33 -2.93
CA SER A 78 9.11 -5.01 -4.17
C SER A 78 8.25 -4.09 -5.04
N ASP A 79 8.87 -3.31 -5.94
CA ASP A 79 8.11 -2.42 -6.84
C ASP A 79 7.06 -3.18 -7.67
N ALA A 80 7.38 -4.41 -8.08
CA ALA A 80 6.44 -5.27 -8.80
C ALA A 80 5.24 -5.68 -7.92
N ASP A 81 5.50 -6.11 -6.69
CA ASP A 81 4.44 -6.47 -5.73
C ASP A 81 3.63 -5.24 -5.31
N TYR A 82 4.27 -4.07 -5.22
CA TYR A 82 3.61 -2.80 -4.95
C TYR A 82 2.66 -2.41 -6.09
N LEU A 83 3.09 -2.49 -7.35
CA LEU A 83 2.25 -2.18 -8.50
C LEU A 83 1.04 -3.12 -8.58
N ASP A 84 1.23 -4.42 -8.35
CA ASP A 84 0.13 -5.39 -8.30
C ASP A 84 -0.85 -5.06 -7.15
N ALA A 85 -0.35 -4.79 -5.95
CA ALA A 85 -1.17 -4.38 -4.81
C ALA A 85 -1.91 -3.05 -5.09
N TYR A 86 -1.27 -2.13 -5.79
CA TYR A 86 -1.84 -0.84 -6.18
C TYR A 86 -3.03 -0.99 -7.11
N MET A 87 -2.88 -1.78 -8.18
CA MET A 87 -3.98 -2.05 -9.11
C MET A 87 -5.14 -2.77 -8.40
N LYS A 88 -4.84 -3.78 -7.57
CA LYS A 88 -5.85 -4.50 -6.78
C LYS A 88 -6.61 -3.59 -5.81
N GLY A 89 -5.92 -2.66 -5.15
CA GLY A 89 -6.53 -1.70 -4.24
C GLY A 89 -7.48 -0.74 -4.97
N LEU A 90 -7.09 -0.23 -6.14
CA LEU A 90 -7.95 0.61 -6.97
C LEU A 90 -9.21 -0.14 -7.43
N GLU A 91 -9.04 -1.37 -7.91
CA GLU A 91 -10.16 -2.22 -8.31
C GLU A 91 -11.12 -2.50 -7.13
N GLN A 92 -10.58 -2.79 -5.95
CA GLN A 92 -11.36 -3.02 -4.74
C GLN A 92 -12.21 -1.80 -4.39
N ALA A 93 -11.63 -0.61 -4.38
CA ALA A 93 -12.35 0.63 -4.12
C ALA A 93 -13.43 0.91 -5.17
N HIS A 94 -13.14 0.67 -6.46
CA HIS A 94 -14.12 0.83 -7.52
C HIS A 94 -15.29 -0.16 -7.41
N ARG A 95 -15.01 -1.43 -7.09
CA ARG A 95 -16.05 -2.43 -6.81
C ARG A 95 -16.91 -2.03 -5.61
N ALA A 96 -16.30 -1.51 -4.54
CA ALA A 96 -17.02 -1.03 -3.36
C ALA A 96 -17.93 0.16 -3.71
N ALA A 97 -17.42 1.15 -4.44
CA ALA A 97 -18.20 2.30 -4.90
C ALA A 97 -19.41 1.87 -5.75
N LYS A 98 -19.23 0.92 -6.68
CA LYS A 98 -20.34 0.38 -7.49
C LYS A 98 -21.43 -0.28 -6.64
N LYS A 99 -21.04 -1.11 -5.67
CA LYS A 99 -22.00 -1.78 -4.77
C LYS A 99 -22.80 -0.77 -3.95
N THR A 100 -22.16 0.29 -3.46
CA THR A 100 -22.85 1.36 -2.73
C THR A 100 -23.85 2.10 -3.63
N SER A 101 -23.46 2.43 -4.87
CA SER A 101 -24.35 3.11 -5.81
C SER A 101 -25.56 2.26 -6.22
N GLN A 102 -25.37 0.95 -6.44
CA GLN A 102 -26.48 0.04 -6.76
C GLN A 102 -27.45 -0.09 -5.58
N GLY A 103 -26.96 -0.33 -4.37
CA GLY A 103 -27.84 -0.42 -3.19
C GLY A 103 -28.59 0.88 -2.88
N ALA A 104 -28.03 2.04 -3.23
CA ALA A 104 -28.74 3.32 -3.13
C ALA A 104 -29.86 3.47 -4.19
N ALA A 105 -29.62 3.00 -5.41
CA ALA A 105 -30.62 3.01 -6.48
C ALA A 105 -31.79 2.05 -6.18
N ASP A 106 -31.50 0.85 -5.68
CA ASP A 106 -32.52 -0.15 -5.32
C ASP A 106 -33.43 0.38 -4.20
N LYS A 107 -32.86 1.03 -3.17
CA LYS A 107 -33.65 1.66 -2.10
C LYS A 107 -34.50 2.84 -2.56
N ALA A 108 -34.06 3.58 -3.58
CA ALA A 108 -34.84 4.69 -4.14
C ALA A 108 -36.01 4.19 -5.00
N ALA A 109 -35.84 3.06 -5.69
CA ALA A 109 -36.91 2.44 -6.50
C ALA A 109 -38.02 1.83 -5.63
N ASP A 110 -37.68 1.23 -4.48
CA ASP A 110 -38.67 0.65 -3.55
C ASP A 110 -39.48 1.69 -2.75
N GLY A 111 -39.04 2.95 -2.70
CA GLY A 111 -39.70 4.03 -1.96
C GLY A 111 -40.64 4.93 -2.78
N GLY A 112 -40.74 4.71 -4.10
CA GLY A 112 -41.49 5.59 -5.03
C GLY A 112 -42.95 5.21 -5.27
N GLY A 113 -43.48 4.20 -4.57
CA GLY A 113 -44.87 3.74 -4.71
C GLY A 113 -45.71 4.08 -3.48
N SER A 114 -46.21 5.31 -3.40
CA SER A 114 -47.36 5.70 -2.55
C SER A 114 -48.05 6.91 -3.14
#